data_AF-A0A496QLT0-F1
#
_entry.id   AF-A0A496QLT0-F1
#
_cell.length_a   1.000
_cell.length_b   1.000
_cell.length_c   1.000
_cell.angle_alpha   90.00
_cell.angle_beta   90.00
_cell.angle_gamma   90.00
#
_symmetry.space_group_name_H-M   'P 1'
#
loop_
_entity.id
_entity.type
_entity.pdbx_description
1 polymer ?
#
loop_
_entity_poly.entity_id
_entity_poly.type
_entity_poly.pdbx_seq_one_letter_code
_entity_poly.pdbx_strand_id
1 'polypeptide(L)'
;MRKGEAGLPEYDKLYNKRSIGVIPELSLLITICARERGLIPKRPFRYRPGQGINEERLLKLADMHGVIGLVYKGLISWYPNLLTAHSLDILRMKTLYKRILVERLLSEWPGLIQAVERAGIPVLTFKGPALALQLFGLPDSREYCDLDLLVL
;
A
#
# COMPACT_ATOMS: atom_id res chain seq x y z
N MET A 1 -22.46 -13.62 19.94
CA MET A 1 -21.18 -14.31 20.23
C MET A 1 -20.07 -13.59 19.46
N ARG A 2 -19.12 -12.96 20.16
CA ARG A 2 -18.00 -12.24 19.55
C ARG A 2 -17.03 -13.22 18.88
N LYS A 3 -16.57 -12.91 17.67
CA LYS A 3 -15.30 -13.41 17.12
C LYS A 3 -14.55 -12.23 16.52
N GLY A 4 -13.99 -11.40 17.39
CA GLY A 4 -12.84 -10.57 17.05
C GLY A 4 -11.64 -11.26 17.67
N GLU A 5 -10.77 -11.84 16.84
CA GLU A 5 -9.40 -12.30 17.15
C GLU A 5 -8.88 -13.12 15.96
N ALA A 6 -8.45 -12.41 14.91
CA ALA A 6 -7.60 -12.99 13.87
C ALA A 6 -6.88 -11.84 13.15
N GLY A 7 -5.62 -11.56 13.52
CA GLY A 7 -4.84 -10.55 12.78
C GLY A 7 -3.51 -10.11 13.38
N LEU A 8 -3.12 -10.53 14.59
CA LEU A 8 -1.94 -9.99 15.28
C LEU A 8 -0.65 -10.85 15.36
N PRO A 9 -0.52 -12.10 14.85
CA PRO A 9 0.76 -12.84 14.98
C PRO A 9 1.88 -12.42 14.02
N GLU A 10 1.56 -11.84 12.86
CA GLU A 10 2.57 -11.56 11.80
C GLU A 10 3.14 -10.14 11.88
N TYR A 11 2.34 -9.17 12.34
CA TYR A 11 2.77 -7.79 12.57
C TYR A 11 3.94 -7.72 13.56
N ASP A 12 3.82 -8.34 14.74
CA ASP A 12 4.87 -8.31 15.77
C ASP A 12 6.16 -9.06 15.34
N LYS A 13 6.08 -9.94 14.33
CA LYS A 13 7.26 -10.65 13.80
C LYS A 13 8.08 -9.79 12.83
N LEU A 14 7.45 -8.85 12.15
CA LEU A 14 8.11 -7.91 11.24
C LEU A 14 8.79 -6.75 12.00
N TYR A 15 8.25 -6.38 13.16
CA TYR A 15 8.77 -5.33 14.02
C TYR A 15 9.37 -5.93 15.30
N ASN A 16 10.69 -6.15 15.34
CA ASN A 16 11.34 -6.67 16.55
C ASN A 16 11.25 -5.63 17.70
N LYS A 17 10.52 -5.95 18.78
CA LYS A 17 10.25 -5.06 19.93
C LYS A 17 11.51 -4.53 20.64
N ARG A 18 12.70 -5.08 20.37
CA ARG A 18 13.98 -4.65 20.98
C ARG A 18 14.83 -3.71 20.12
N SER A 19 14.38 -3.35 18.93
CA SER A 19 15.10 -2.42 18.07
C SER A 19 14.13 -1.62 17.20
N ILE A 20 13.64 -0.51 17.75
CA ILE A 20 13.18 0.66 16.95
C ILE A 20 14.41 1.35 16.30
N GLY A 21 15.45 0.57 15.98
CA GLY A 21 16.48 0.91 15.03
C GLY A 21 15.86 0.70 13.65
N VAL A 22 15.27 1.78 13.13
CA VAL A 22 14.88 2.05 11.74
C VAL A 22 15.14 0.85 10.79
N ILE A 23 14.14 -0.02 10.62
CA ILE A 23 14.20 -1.18 9.72
C ILE A 23 14.50 -0.66 8.30
N PRO A 24 15.58 -1.11 7.64
CA PRO A 24 15.98 -0.58 6.33
C PRO A 24 14.87 -0.67 5.28
N GLU A 25 14.16 -1.80 5.23
CA GLU A 25 13.07 -2.06 4.29
C GLU A 25 11.90 -1.08 4.49
N LEU A 26 11.51 -0.85 5.74
CA LEU A 26 10.46 0.12 6.08
C LEU A 26 10.88 1.55 5.71
N SER A 27 12.15 1.88 5.93
CA SER A 27 12.68 3.21 5.63
C SER A 27 12.73 3.47 4.14
N LEU A 28 13.13 2.46 3.37
CA LEU A 28 13.07 2.49 1.91
C LEU A 28 11.64 2.69 1.43
N LEU A 29 10.68 1.93 1.96
CA LEU A 29 9.25 2.07 1.65
C LEU A 29 8.75 3.49 1.95
N ILE A 30 9.00 4.02 3.16
CA ILE A 30 8.61 5.40 3.54
C ILE A 30 9.23 6.42 2.59
N THR A 31 10.50 6.24 2.23
CA THR A 31 11.23 7.17 1.35
C THR A 31 10.65 7.18 -0.05
N ILE A 32 10.35 6.01 -0.61
CA ILE A 32 9.72 5.88 -1.91
C ILE A 32 8.32 6.50 -1.87
N CYS A 33 7.48 6.10 -0.92
CA CYS A 33 6.11 6.62 -0.82
C CYS A 33 6.08 8.14 -0.62
N ALA A 34 7.00 8.71 0.16
CA ALA A 34 7.11 10.16 0.31
C ALA A 34 7.47 10.82 -1.03
N ARG A 35 8.49 10.33 -1.72
CA ARG A 35 8.95 10.90 -3.00
C ARG A 35 7.88 10.83 -4.09
N GLU A 36 7.21 9.68 -4.25
CA GLU A 36 6.14 9.51 -5.24
C GLU A 36 4.94 10.43 -4.97
N ARG A 37 4.78 10.91 -3.73
CA ARG A 37 3.75 11.89 -3.33
C ARG A 37 4.26 13.34 -3.33
N GLY A 38 5.49 13.59 -3.78
CA GLY A 38 6.11 14.92 -3.74
C GLY A 38 6.44 15.42 -2.32
N LEU A 39 6.52 14.52 -1.34
CA LEU A 39 6.84 14.83 0.05
C LEU A 39 8.33 14.63 0.35
N ILE A 40 8.84 15.41 1.31
CA ILE A 40 10.22 15.29 1.80
C ILE A 40 10.25 14.33 2.99
N PRO A 41 10.85 13.13 2.89
CA PRO A 41 10.96 12.21 4.01
C PRO A 41 11.89 12.77 5.09
N LYS A 42 11.43 12.81 6.35
CA LYS A 42 12.23 13.32 7.49
C LYS A 42 13.53 12.52 7.73
N ARG A 43 13.51 11.22 7.42
CA ARG A 43 14.64 10.31 7.52
C ARG A 43 14.71 9.48 6.24
N PRO A 44 15.28 10.03 5.14
CA PRO A 44 15.36 9.28 3.89
C PRO A 44 16.23 8.05 4.08
N PHE A 45 15.83 6.96 3.44
CA PHE A 45 16.65 5.79 3.24
C PHE A 45 17.94 6.22 2.54
N ARG A 46 19.06 5.80 3.11
CA ARG A 46 20.39 6.01 2.55
C ARG A 46 20.97 4.65 2.23
N TYR A 47 21.00 4.32 0.96
CA TYR A 47 21.69 3.12 0.50
C TYR A 47 23.18 3.21 0.86
N ARG A 48 23.72 2.14 1.41
CA ARG A 48 25.16 1.97 1.61
C ARG A 48 25.63 0.79 0.76
N PRO A 49 26.68 0.93 -0.07
CA PRO A 49 27.25 -0.20 -0.78
C PRO A 49 27.56 -1.35 0.18
N GLY A 50 27.14 -2.57 -0.17
CA GLY A 50 27.27 -3.76 0.68
C GLY A 50 26.17 -3.93 1.74
N GLN A 51 25.28 -2.96 1.93
CA GLN A 51 24.08 -3.14 2.74
C GLN A 51 23.05 -3.91 1.93
N GLY A 52 22.87 -5.19 2.27
CA GLY A 52 21.79 -6.00 1.73
C GLY A 52 20.43 -5.47 2.20
N ILE A 53 19.42 -5.56 1.33
CA ILE A 53 18.01 -5.40 1.67
C ILE A 53 17.41 -6.79 1.78
N ASN A 54 16.62 -7.03 2.83
CA ASN A 54 15.80 -8.23 2.88
C ASN A 54 14.62 -8.04 1.92
N GLU A 55 14.76 -8.54 0.70
CA GLU A 55 13.77 -8.36 -0.37
C GLU A 55 12.40 -8.95 0.02
N GLU A 56 12.38 -10.14 0.63
CA GLU A 56 11.14 -10.77 1.08
C GLU A 56 10.39 -9.89 2.09
N ARG A 57 11.11 -9.30 3.05
CA ARG A 57 10.53 -8.39 4.02
C ARG A 57 10.04 -7.11 3.36
N LEU A 58 10.77 -6.56 2.40
CA LEU A 58 10.33 -5.37 1.65
C LEU A 58 9.02 -5.66 0.91
N LEU A 59 8.93 -6.80 0.21
CA LEU A 59 7.73 -7.22 -0.52
C LEU A 59 6.53 -7.40 0.44
N LYS A 60 6.76 -8.04 1.60
CA LYS A 60 5.73 -8.20 2.65
C LYS A 60 5.25 -6.86 3.20
N LEU A 61 6.17 -5.94 3.50
CA LEU A 61 5.83 -4.61 3.98
C LEU A 61 5.05 -3.81 2.93
N ALA A 62 5.43 -3.90 1.66
CA ALA A 62 4.73 -3.22 0.57
C ALA A 62 3.29 -3.72 0.40
N ASP A 63 3.07 -5.04 0.44
CA ASP A 63 1.72 -5.65 0.35
C ASP A 63 0.88 -5.28 1.58
N MET A 64 1.46 -5.41 2.77
CA MET A 64 0.78 -5.10 4.04
C MET A 64 0.30 -3.64 4.11
N HIS A 65 1.09 -2.71 3.59
CA HIS A 65 0.73 -1.28 3.60
C HIS A 65 -0.10 -0.85 2.36
N GLY A 66 -0.34 -1.75 1.40
CA GLY A 66 -1.10 -1.49 0.19
C GLY A 66 -0.41 -0.50 -0.76
N VAL A 67 0.92 -0.59 -0.85
CA VAL A 67 1.77 0.33 -1.61
C VAL A 67 2.73 -0.38 -2.58
N ILE A 68 2.41 -1.61 -3.02
CA ILE A 68 3.26 -2.37 -3.95
C ILE A 68 3.49 -1.57 -5.23
N GLY A 69 2.42 -1.02 -5.82
CA GLY A 69 2.53 -0.24 -7.04
C GLY A 69 3.46 0.98 -6.91
N LEU A 70 3.35 1.72 -5.81
CA LEU A 70 4.23 2.85 -5.51
C LEU A 70 5.67 2.42 -5.26
N VAL A 71 5.87 1.31 -4.54
CA VAL A 71 7.19 0.76 -4.27
C VAL A 71 7.86 0.28 -5.55
N TYR A 72 7.14 -0.45 -6.41
CA TYR A 72 7.64 -0.88 -7.72
C TYR A 72 8.08 0.33 -8.57
N LYS A 73 7.20 1.34 -8.71
CA LYS A 73 7.49 2.57 -9.46
C LYS A 73 8.70 3.31 -8.89
N GLY A 74 8.79 3.46 -7.57
CA GLY A 74 9.91 4.16 -6.97
C GLY A 74 11.23 3.38 -7.01
N LEU A 75 11.19 2.06 -6.98
CA LEU A 75 12.38 1.22 -7.15
C LEU A 75 12.95 1.37 -8.56
N ILE A 76 12.12 1.29 -9.61
CA ILE A 76 12.61 1.46 -10.99
C ILE A 76 13.14 2.88 -11.24
N SER A 77 12.55 3.90 -10.61
CA SER A 77 12.95 5.31 -10.83
C SER A 77 14.14 5.75 -9.99
N TRP A 78 14.21 5.34 -8.72
CA TRP A 78 15.18 5.88 -7.76
C TRP A 78 16.24 4.88 -7.31
N TYR A 79 16.00 3.58 -7.48
CA TYR A 79 16.85 2.50 -6.98
C TYR A 79 16.91 1.29 -7.94
N PRO A 80 17.19 1.46 -9.25
CA PRO A 80 16.96 0.44 -10.27
C PRO A 80 17.77 -0.86 -10.08
N ASN A 81 18.87 -0.82 -9.31
CA ASN A 81 19.77 -1.95 -9.08
C ASN A 81 19.74 -2.46 -7.63
N LEU A 82 18.75 -2.03 -6.83
CA LEU A 82 18.71 -2.36 -5.40
C LEU A 82 18.19 -3.77 -5.12
N LEU A 83 17.30 -4.28 -5.98
CA LEU A 83 16.71 -5.60 -5.86
C LEU A 83 17.15 -6.52 -6.99
N THR A 84 17.07 -7.82 -6.77
CA THR A 84 17.17 -8.82 -7.82
C THR A 84 16.06 -8.65 -8.88
N ALA A 85 16.35 -9.08 -10.11
CA ALA A 85 15.37 -9.12 -11.20
C ALA A 85 14.13 -9.94 -10.80
N HIS A 86 14.33 -11.05 -10.08
CA HIS A 86 13.23 -11.90 -9.61
C HIS A 86 12.26 -11.14 -8.68
N SER A 87 12.77 -10.40 -7.70
CA SER A 87 11.92 -9.61 -6.80
C SER A 87 11.25 -8.44 -7.51
N LEU A 88 11.91 -7.81 -8.48
CA LEU A 88 11.30 -6.78 -9.32
C LEU A 88 10.15 -7.34 -10.16
N ASP A 89 10.30 -8.54 -10.73
CA ASP A 89 9.23 -9.20 -11.48
C ASP A 89 8.04 -9.58 -10.59
N ILE A 90 8.29 -10.04 -9.36
CA ILE A 90 7.21 -10.29 -8.39
C ILE A 90 6.44 -9.00 -8.08
N LEU A 91 7.14 -7.89 -7.83
CA LEU A 91 6.51 -6.59 -7.59
C LEU A 91 5.71 -6.12 -8.81
N ARG A 92 6.25 -6.28 -10.02
CA ARG A 92 5.57 -5.94 -11.27
C ARG A 92 4.26 -6.73 -11.42
N MET A 93 4.31 -8.05 -11.25
CA MET A 93 3.14 -8.91 -11.39
C MET A 93 2.08 -8.59 -10.34
N LYS A 94 2.47 -8.39 -9.07
CA LYS A 94 1.55 -7.96 -8.02
C LYS A 94 0.94 -6.58 -8.32
N THR A 95 1.73 -5.63 -8.82
CA THR A 95 1.24 -4.29 -9.20
C THR A 95 0.15 -4.40 -10.27
N LEU A 96 0.39 -5.17 -11.34
CA LEU A 96 -0.59 -5.38 -12.41
C LEU A 96 -1.87 -6.02 -11.88
N TYR A 97 -1.75 -7.07 -11.07
CA TYR A 97 -2.89 -7.76 -10.48
C TYR A 97 -3.74 -6.83 -9.62
N LYS A 98 -3.12 -6.06 -8.72
CA LYS A 98 -3.82 -5.15 -7.82
C LYS A 98 -4.48 -4.00 -8.56
N ARG A 99 -3.83 -3.48 -9.61
CA ARG A 99 -4.40 -2.44 -10.47
C ARG A 99 -5.71 -2.91 -11.12
N ILE A 100 -5.76 -4.13 -11.64
CA ILE A 100 -6.99 -4.71 -12.23
C ILE A 100 -8.11 -4.78 -11.19
N LEU A 101 -7.80 -5.20 -9.95
CA LEU A 101 -8.80 -5.26 -8.87
C LEU A 101 -9.34 -3.88 -8.51
N VAL A 102 -8.44 -2.89 -8.36
CA VAL A 102 -8.80 -1.51 -8.03
C VAL A 102 -9.64 -0.87 -9.14
N GLU A 103 -9.26 -1.05 -10.40
CA GLU A 103 -10.02 -0.56 -11.56
C GLU A 103 -11.44 -1.14 -11.58
N ARG A 104 -11.60 -2.43 -11.29
CA ARG A 104 -12.92 -3.07 -11.19
C ARG A 104 -13.76 -2.50 -10.04
N LEU A 105 -13.16 -2.27 -8.86
CA LEU A 105 -13.90 -1.66 -7.75
C LEU A 105 -14.31 -0.23 -8.08
N LEU A 106 -13.44 0.53 -8.74
CA LEU A 106 -13.71 1.91 -9.15
C LEU A 106 -14.78 2.02 -10.21
N SER A 107 -14.90 1.05 -11.14
CA SER A 107 -15.97 1.06 -12.15
C SER A 107 -17.35 0.82 -11.53
N GLU A 108 -17.44 -0.04 -10.52
CA GLU A 108 -18.70 -0.36 -9.84
C GLU A 108 -19.09 0.68 -8.78
N TRP A 109 -18.10 1.38 -8.21
CA TRP A 109 -18.30 2.25 -7.06
C TRP A 109 -19.40 3.33 -7.25
N PRO A 110 -19.43 4.13 -8.34
CA PRO A 110 -20.49 5.12 -8.53
C PRO A 110 -21.89 4.50 -8.68
N GLY A 111 -21.99 3.31 -9.29
CA GLY A 111 -23.26 2.60 -9.47
C GLY A 111 -23.80 2.08 -8.14
N LEU A 112 -22.92 1.54 -7.30
CA LEU A 112 -23.26 1.08 -5.96
C LEU A 112 -23.78 2.23 -5.08
N ILE A 113 -23.10 3.37 -5.05
CA ILE A 113 -23.53 4.54 -4.26
C ILE A 113 -24.92 5.01 -4.72
N GLN A 114 -25.12 5.19 -6.03
CA GLN A 114 -26.40 5.63 -6.57
C GLN A 114 -27.53 4.64 -6.26
N ALA A 115 -27.28 3.34 -6.30
CA ALA A 115 -28.30 2.33 -6.00
C ALA A 115 -28.76 2.42 -4.54
N VAL A 116 -27.83 2.60 -3.60
CA VAL A 116 -28.16 2.70 -2.18
C VAL A 116 -28.86 4.01 -1.86
N GLU A 117 -28.40 5.13 -2.42
CA GLU A 117 -29.06 6.43 -2.25
C GLU A 117 -30.49 6.45 -2.82
N ARG A 118 -30.72 5.83 -3.99
CA ARG A 118 -32.07 5.72 -4.58
C ARG A 118 -33.02 4.86 -3.74
N ALA A 119 -32.50 3.95 -2.93
CA ALA A 119 -33.28 3.21 -1.95
C ALA A 119 -33.62 4.04 -0.70
N GLY A 120 -33.26 5.33 -0.67
CA GLY A 120 -33.49 6.22 0.47
C GLY A 120 -32.53 6.00 1.63
N ILE A 121 -31.43 5.27 1.41
CA ILE A 121 -30.42 4.98 2.42
C ILE A 121 -29.25 5.96 2.23
N PRO A 122 -29.06 6.94 3.13
CA PRO A 122 -27.93 7.84 3.06
C PRO A 122 -26.62 7.08 3.34
N VAL A 123 -25.62 7.26 2.46
CA VAL A 123 -24.32 6.59 2.59
C VAL A 123 -23.15 7.54 2.39
N LEU A 124 -22.04 7.21 3.03
CA LEU A 124 -20.75 7.87 2.84
C LEU A 124 -19.69 6.82 2.50
N THR A 125 -18.90 7.07 1.46
CA THR A 125 -17.71 6.25 1.22
C THR A 125 -16.61 6.64 2.20
N PHE A 126 -16.06 5.65 2.88
CA PHE A 126 -14.99 5.82 3.85
C PHE A 126 -13.78 4.98 3.42
N LYS A 127 -12.55 5.40 3.78
CA LYS A 127 -11.31 4.68 3.43
C LYS A 127 -11.16 4.41 1.91
N GLY A 128 -10.61 3.25 1.52
CA GLY A 128 -10.32 2.78 0.16
C GLY A 128 -10.10 3.90 -0.85
N PRO A 129 -10.98 4.05 -1.86
CA PRO A 129 -10.85 5.05 -2.92
C PRO A 129 -10.89 6.49 -2.39
N ALA A 130 -11.69 6.79 -1.37
CA ALA A 130 -11.79 8.13 -0.77
C ALA A 130 -10.46 8.52 -0.10
N LEU A 131 -9.83 7.61 0.63
CA LEU A 131 -8.54 7.84 1.28
C LEU A 131 -7.39 7.88 0.28
N ALA A 132 -7.43 7.04 -0.77
CA ALA A 132 -6.47 7.08 -1.86
C ALA A 132 -6.51 8.45 -2.55
N LEU A 133 -7.69 8.93 -2.91
CA LEU A 133 -7.88 10.27 -3.49
C LEU A 133 -7.37 11.38 -2.56
N GLN A 134 -7.73 11.35 -1.27
CA GLN A 134 -7.34 12.38 -0.31
C GLN A 134 -5.84 12.42 -0.01
N LEU A 135 -5.18 11.26 0.12
CA LEU A 135 -3.78 11.20 0.53
C LEU A 135 -2.80 11.14 -0.63
N PHE A 136 -3.18 10.53 -1.74
CA PHE A 136 -2.30 10.22 -2.86
C PHE A 136 -2.73 10.90 -4.18
N GLY A 137 -3.86 11.62 -4.19
CA GLY A 137 -4.30 12.46 -5.30
C GLY A 137 -5.06 11.73 -6.42
N LEU A 138 -4.91 10.41 -6.51
CA LEU A 138 -5.66 9.56 -7.45
C LEU A 138 -6.27 8.38 -6.70
N PRO A 139 -7.48 7.94 -7.06
CA PRO A 139 -8.15 6.85 -6.35
C PRO A 139 -7.45 5.50 -6.54
N ASP A 140 -6.74 5.29 -7.65
CA ASP A 140 -6.04 4.03 -7.99
C ASP A 140 -4.59 3.95 -7.50
N SER A 141 -4.09 5.01 -6.87
CA SER A 141 -2.70 5.13 -6.44
C SER A 141 -2.36 4.34 -5.17
N ARG A 142 -3.38 3.82 -4.47
CA ARG A 142 -3.24 2.93 -3.31
C ARG A 142 -4.09 1.69 -3.52
N GLU A 143 -3.59 0.56 -3.05
CA GLU A 143 -4.28 -0.72 -3.19
C GLU A 143 -5.35 -0.89 -2.09
N TYR A 144 -6.50 -1.42 -2.49
CA TYR A 144 -7.59 -1.86 -1.62
C TYR A 144 -8.37 -2.96 -2.34
N CYS A 145 -8.98 -3.86 -1.58
CA CYS A 145 -9.71 -5.02 -2.10
C CYS A 145 -11.22 -4.96 -1.83
N ASP A 146 -11.67 -3.92 -1.13
CA ASP A 146 -13.04 -3.70 -0.70
C ASP A 146 -13.44 -2.22 -0.83
N LEU A 147 -14.73 -1.97 -0.65
CA LEU A 147 -15.32 -0.64 -0.54
C LEU A 147 -16.00 -0.55 0.84
N ASP A 148 -15.49 0.33 1.70
CA ASP A 148 -16.11 0.62 2.98
C ASP A 148 -17.18 1.71 2.80
N LEU A 149 -18.44 1.37 3.09
CA LEU A 149 -19.56 2.30 3.09
C LEU A 149 -20.11 2.46 4.51
N LEU A 150 -20.27 3.71 4.95
CA LEU A 150 -20.97 4.06 6.19
C LEU A 150 -22.41 4.41 5.87
N VAL A 151 -23.35 3.70 6.49
CA VAL A 151 -24.79 4.01 6.44
C VAL A 151 -25.13 4.97 7.58
N LEU A 152 -25.89 6.03 7.29
CA LEU A 152 -26.25 7.10 8.23
C LEU A 152 -27.66 6.95 8.80
#